data_AF-A0A522IFB0-F1
#
_entry.id   AF-A0A522IFB0-F1
#
_cell.length_a   1.000
_cell.length_b   1.000
_cell.length_c   1.000
_cell.angle_alpha   90.00
_cell.angle_beta   90.00
_cell.angle_gamma   90.00
#
_symmetry.space_group_name_H-M   'P 1'
#
loop_
_entity.id
_entity.type
_entity.pdbx_description
1 polymer ?
#
loop_
_entity_poly.entity_id
_entity_poly.type
_entity_poly.pdbx_seq_one_letter_code
_entity_poly.pdbx_strand_id
1 'polypeptide(L)' 'MRTWMCLICGWIYDEEAGVPEEGIAPGTRWEDVPPNWVCPECGARKEDFELVEV' A
#
# COMPACT_ATOMS: atom_id res chain seq x y z
N MET A 1 -4.60 2.93 -12.09
CA MET A 1 -3.23 2.82 -11.52
C MET A 1 -3.08 1.42 -10.94
N ARG A 2 -1.99 1.05 -10.25
CA ARG A 2 -1.86 -0.31 -9.70
C ARG A 2 -2.43 -0.41 -8.29
N THR A 3 -2.86 -1.60 -7.91
CA THR A 3 -3.43 -1.87 -6.59
C THR A 3 -2.63 -3.00 -5.93
N TRP A 4 -2.34 -2.88 -4.63
CA TRP A 4 -1.52 -3.83 -3.91
C TRP A 4 -2.26 -4.36 -2.70
N MET A 5 -2.31 -5.68 -2.54
CA MET A 5 -3.00 -6.33 -1.43
C MET A 5 -2.01 -6.84 -0.41
N CYS A 6 -2.24 -6.49 0.85
CA CYS A 6 -1.54 -7.07 1.98
C CYS A 6 -1.92 -8.56 2.09
N LEU A 7 -0.93 -9.45 1.98
CA LEU A 7 -1.13 -10.89 2.09
C LEU A 7 -1.50 -11.35 3.51
N ILE A 8 -1.28 -10.51 4.52
CA ILE A 8 -1.54 -10.83 5.93
C ILE A 8 -3.00 -10.59 6.31
N CYS A 9 -3.59 -9.47 5.89
CA CYS A 9 -4.93 -9.07 6.31
C CYS A 9 -5.89 -8.72 5.16
N GLY A 10 -5.42 -8.73 3.91
CA GLY A 10 -6.22 -8.41 2.73
C GLY A 10 -6.49 -6.92 2.50
N TRP A 11 -5.87 -6.02 3.28
CA TRP A 11 -6.01 -4.58 3.07
C TRP A 11 -5.40 -4.16 1.72
N ILE A 12 -6.03 -3.18 1.06
CA ILE A 12 -5.72 -2.78 -0.31
C ILE A 12 -5.12 -1.37 -0.33
N TYR A 13 -3.89 -1.26 -0.83
CA TYR A 13 -3.28 0.01 -1.24
C TYR A 13 -3.64 0.31 -2.70
N ASP A 14 -4.41 1.36 -2.93
CA ASP A 14 -4.65 1.88 -4.29
C ASP A 14 -3.71 3.06 -4.55
N GLU A 15 -2.86 2.96 -5.58
CA GLU A 15 -1.97 4.04 -5.98
C GLU A 15 -2.72 5.32 -6.33
N GLU A 16 -3.95 5.25 -6.86
CA GLU A 16 -4.76 6.45 -7.15
C GLU A 16 -5.19 7.17 -5.87
N ALA A 17 -5.54 6.41 -4.83
CA ALA A 17 -6.00 6.96 -3.56
C ALA A 17 -4.85 7.38 -2.65
N GLY A 18 -3.73 6.64 -2.68
CA GLY A 18 -2.69 6.75 -1.66
C GLY A 18 -3.21 6.40 -0.26
N VAL A 19 -2.55 6.93 0.77
CA VAL A 19 -2.99 6.88 2.18
C VAL A 19 -2.68 8.23 2.84
N PRO A 20 -3.44 9.30 2.54
CA PRO A 20 -3.09 10.66 2.96
C PRO A 20 -2.99 10.83 4.48
N GLU A 21 -3.78 10.07 5.24
CA GLU A 21 -3.75 10.01 6.70
C GLU A 21 -2.42 9.50 7.27
N GLU A 22 -1.72 8.63 6.52
CA GLU A 22 -0.38 8.11 6.84
C GLU A 22 0.72 8.92 6.13
N GLY A 23 0.38 10.02 5.45
CA GLY A 23 1.30 10.88 4.73
C GLY A 23 1.69 10.38 3.32
N ILE A 24 0.97 9.40 2.77
CA ILE A 24 1.16 8.92 1.39
C ILE A 24 0.13 9.61 0.50
N ALA A 25 0.58 10.53 -0.37
CA ALA A 25 -0.33 11.29 -1.21
C ALA A 25 -1.04 10.42 -2.28
N PRO A 26 -2.23 10.83 -2.76
CA PRO A 26 -2.87 10.21 -3.91
C PRO A 26 -1.95 10.25 -5.14
N GLY A 27 -1.89 9.16 -5.90
CA GLY A 27 -0.99 9.01 -7.04
C GLY A 27 0.43 8.55 -6.68
N THR A 28 0.72 8.25 -5.41
CA THR A 28 2.03 7.71 -5.01
C THR A 28 2.14 6.27 -5.51
N ARG A 29 3.15 5.97 -6.34
CA ARG A 29 3.38 4.61 -6.81
C ARG A 29 3.91 3.74 -5.69
N TRP A 30 3.68 2.43 -5.75
CA TRP A 30 4.20 1.51 -4.76
C TRP A 30 5.72 1.54 -4.64
N GLU A 31 6.44 1.77 -5.73
CA GLU A 31 7.90 1.96 -5.73
C GLU A 31 8.35 3.17 -4.89
N ASP A 32 7.50 4.19 -4.78
CA ASP A 32 7.78 5.45 -4.07
C ASP A 32 7.29 5.45 -2.61
N VAL A 33 6.48 4.46 -2.20
CA VAL A 33 6.05 4.32 -0.80
C VAL A 33 7.27 4.11 0.10
N PRO A 34 7.40 4.82 1.23
CA PRO A 34 8.56 4.70 2.12
C PRO A 34 8.83 3.25 2.55
N PRO A 35 10.09 2.77 2.57
CA PRO A 35 10.40 1.37 2.88
C PRO A 35 10.09 0.97 4.32
N ASN A 36 9.98 1.95 5.23
CA ASN A 36 9.62 1.77 6.62
C ASN A 36 8.11 1.91 6.88
N TRP A 37 7.31 2.22 5.86
CA TRP A 37 5.86 2.21 5.98
C TRP A 37 5.34 0.79 6.18
N VAL A 38 4.27 0.66 6.96
CA VAL A 38 3.64 -0.61 7.30
C VAL A 38 2.15 -0.53 7.03
N CYS A 39 1.51 -1.66 6.76
CA CYS A 39 0.07 -1.77 6.59
C CYS A 39 -0.67 -1.14 7.79
N PRO A 40 -1.60 -0.21 7.58
CA PRO A 40 -2.27 0.52 8.66
C PRO A 40 -3.18 -0.38 9.51
N GLU A 41 -3.64 -1.50 8.95
CA GLU A 41 -4.52 -2.45 9.64
C GLU A 41 -3.78 -3.48 10.50
N CYS A 42 -2.62 -3.96 10.06
CA CYS A 42 -1.95 -5.11 10.68
C CYS A 42 -0.45 -4.95 10.95
N GLY A 43 0.17 -3.86 10.49
CA GLY A 43 1.60 -3.60 10.67
C GLY A 43 2.53 -4.45 9.78
N ALA A 44 2.00 -5.16 8.78
CA ALA A 44 2.80 -5.89 7.79
C ALA A 44 3.70 -4.95 6.98
N ARG A 45 4.85 -5.43 6.52
CA ARG A 45 5.80 -4.62 5.77
C ARG A 45 5.42 -4.58 4.29
N LYS A 46 6.02 -3.67 3.52
CA LYS A 46 5.86 -3.65 2.05
C LYS A 46 6.20 -4.98 1.36
N GLU A 47 7.06 -5.78 1.97
CA GLU A 47 7.46 -7.11 1.49
C GLU A 47 6.27 -8.08 1.45
N ASP A 48 5.26 -7.85 2.29
CA ASP A 48 4.08 -8.71 2.47
C ASP A 48 2.90 -8.29 1.58
N PHE A 49 3.15 -7.49 0.54
CA PHE A 49 2.13 -7.02 -0.41
C PHE A 49 2.40 -7.57 -1.81
N GLU A 50 1.32 -7.94 -2.49
CA GLU A 50 1.35 -8.41 -3.87
C GLU A 50 0.52 -7.52 -4.77
N LEU A 51 0.96 -7.37 -6.03
CA LEU A 51 0.21 -6.65 -7.05
C LEU A 51 -1.08 -7.42 -7.35
N VAL A 52 -2.20 -6.71 -7.32
CA VAL A 52 -3.49 -7.23 -7.75
C VAL A 52 -3.89 -6.54 -9.03
N GLU A 53 -4.12 -7.32 -10.07
CA GLU A 53 -4.82 -6.83 -11.26
C GLU A 53 -6.32 -6.83 -10.95
N VAL A 54 -6.87 -5.64 -10.74
CA VAL A 54 -8.31 -5.39 -10.57
C VAL A 54 -8.91 -4.94 -11.89
#